data_AF-A0A480AB32-F1
#
_entry.id   AF-A0A480AB32-F1
#
_cell.length_a   1.000
_cell.length_b   1.000
_cell.length_c   1.000
_cell.angle_alpha   90.00
_cell.angle_beta   90.00
_cell.angle_gamma   90.00
#
_symmetry.space_group_name_H-M   'P 1'
#
loop_
_entity.id
_entity.type
_entity.pdbx_description
1 polymer ?
#
loop_
_entity_poly.entity_id
_entity_poly.type
_entity_poly.pdbx_seq_one_letter_code
_entity_poly.pdbx_strand_id
1 'polypeptide(L)'
;MANFFKNLTQSFGEGIAEASTKSSVDSQRQSEINKLETQIKEIEIKLEKQYTLLGQLEADNLRKAESISKEAVAKLFNPIRKLDAEKIEILEKIKELKAKQAEQDKAEDLLRIKKEVEAELKKLEELKSLEVIDDEEFEIAQVKLNKKVNNFEKLYSLKIAFERGLINEQEYTQRKASLE
;
A
#
# COMPACT_ATOMS: atom_id res chain seq x y z
N MET A 1 -32.66 -19.60 -11.20
CA MET A 1 -31.67 -18.79 -10.45
C MET A 1 -31.53 -19.16 -8.95
N ALA A 2 -31.87 -20.39 -8.52
CA ALA A 2 -31.86 -20.73 -7.08
C ALA A 2 -30.50 -21.24 -6.52
N ASN A 3 -29.54 -21.58 -7.39
CA ASN A 3 -28.26 -22.17 -6.97
C ASN A 3 -27.15 -21.14 -6.68
N PHE A 4 -27.34 -19.87 -7.04
CA PHE A 4 -26.33 -18.83 -6.81
C PHE A 4 -26.34 -18.35 -5.35
N PHE A 5 -27.52 -18.25 -4.75
CA PHE A 5 -27.71 -17.78 -3.37
C PHE A 5 -27.23 -18.79 -2.31
N LYS A 6 -27.32 -20.10 -2.60
CA LYS A 6 -26.95 -21.14 -1.62
C LYS A 6 -25.44 -21.25 -1.37
N ASN A 7 -24.63 -20.93 -2.39
CA ASN A 7 -23.16 -20.88 -2.26
C ASN A 7 -22.68 -19.61 -1.55
N LEU A 8 -23.47 -18.54 -1.53
CA LEU A 8 -23.11 -17.26 -0.93
C LEU A 8 -23.27 -17.27 0.60
N THR A 9 -24.24 -18.01 1.12
CA THR A 9 -24.50 -18.12 2.57
C THR A 9 -23.45 -18.94 3.34
N GLN A 10 -22.71 -19.84 2.67
CA GLN A 10 -21.65 -20.62 3.32
C GLN A 10 -20.35 -19.82 3.56
N SER A 11 -20.09 -18.73 2.83
CA SER A 11 -18.89 -17.90 3.03
C SER A 11 -19.06 -16.84 4.13
N PHE A 12 -20.26 -16.67 4.68
CA PHE A 12 -20.54 -15.66 5.71
C PHE A 12 -20.08 -16.07 7.13
N GLY A 13 -19.89 -17.37 7.39
CA GLY A 13 -19.35 -17.87 8.66
C GLY A 13 -17.88 -17.50 8.90
N GLU A 14 -17.16 -17.08 7.84
CA GLU A 14 -15.72 -16.75 7.89
C GLU A 14 -15.47 -15.25 8.16
N GLY A 15 -16.46 -14.39 7.95
CA GLY A 15 -16.28 -12.92 7.96
C GLY A 15 -16.13 -12.25 9.33
N ILE A 16 -16.42 -12.93 10.45
CA ILE A 16 -16.22 -12.38 11.81
C ILE A 16 -14.80 -12.70 12.34
N ALA A 17 -14.15 -13.74 11.83
CA ALA A 17 -12.77 -14.06 12.20
C ALA A 17 -11.75 -13.12 11.53
N GLU A 18 -12.07 -12.53 10.37
CA GLU A 18 -11.16 -11.69 9.58
C GLU A 18 -10.89 -10.29 10.15
N ALA A 19 -11.84 -9.68 10.87
CA ALA A 19 -11.64 -8.34 11.41
C ALA A 19 -10.61 -8.32 12.58
N SER A 20 -10.57 -9.39 13.38
CA SER A 20 -9.58 -9.56 14.45
C SER A 20 -8.18 -9.90 13.92
N THR A 21 -8.07 -10.60 12.78
CA THR A 21 -6.78 -10.95 12.18
C THR A 21 -6.16 -9.78 11.41
N LYS A 22 -6.97 -8.87 10.84
CA LYS A 22 -6.50 -7.67 10.12
C LYS A 22 -5.61 -6.77 10.96
N SER A 23 -6.08 -6.32 12.12
CA SER A 23 -5.30 -5.44 13.00
C SER A 23 -3.97 -6.08 13.42
N SER A 24 -3.95 -7.41 13.53
CA SER A 24 -2.75 -8.18 13.87
C SER A 24 -1.77 -8.26 12.68
N VAL A 25 -2.24 -8.52 11.46
CA VAL A 25 -1.37 -8.60 10.27
C VAL A 25 -0.80 -7.24 9.89
N ASP A 26 -1.62 -6.18 9.91
CA ASP A 26 -1.16 -4.82 9.59
C ASP A 26 -0.17 -4.30 10.63
N SER A 27 -0.44 -4.55 11.92
CA SER A 27 0.50 -4.18 12.99
C SER A 27 1.79 -4.99 12.93
N GLN A 28 1.74 -6.27 12.55
CA GLN A 28 2.93 -7.10 12.33
C GLN A 28 3.78 -6.56 11.19
N ARG A 29 3.19 -6.25 10.03
CA ARG A 29 3.93 -5.68 8.90
C ARG A 29 4.48 -4.29 9.22
N GLN A 30 3.71 -3.44 9.89
CA GLN A 30 4.21 -2.13 10.31
C GLN A 30 5.37 -2.26 11.29
N SER A 31 5.30 -3.22 12.23
CA SER A 31 6.40 -3.54 13.14
C SER A 31 7.64 -4.02 12.39
N GLU A 32 7.47 -4.85 11.37
CA GLU A 32 8.57 -5.31 10.52
C GLU A 32 9.21 -4.15 9.73
N ILE A 33 8.40 -3.29 9.11
CA ILE A 33 8.88 -2.08 8.43
C ILE A 33 9.67 -1.19 9.40
N ASN A 34 9.14 -0.94 10.60
CA ASN A 34 9.82 -0.10 11.60
C ASN A 34 11.17 -0.71 12.05
N LYS A 35 11.26 -2.04 12.15
CA LYS A 35 12.53 -2.74 12.43
C LYS A 35 13.54 -2.54 11.30
N LEU A 36 13.12 -2.72 10.05
CA LEU A 36 13.97 -2.51 8.88
C LEU A 36 14.42 -1.05 8.77
N GLU A 37 13.54 -0.08 9.05
CA GLU A 37 13.89 1.35 9.09
C GLU A 37 14.91 1.66 10.21
N THR A 38 14.80 0.99 11.35
CA THR A 38 15.79 1.10 12.44
C THR A 38 17.15 0.54 12.00
N GLN A 39 17.17 -0.61 11.32
CA GLN A 39 18.41 -1.16 10.75
C GLN A 39 19.06 -0.23 9.73
N ILE A 40 18.27 0.46 8.88
CA ILE A 40 18.80 1.49 7.97
C ILE A 40 19.47 2.61 8.76
N LYS A 41 18.84 3.13 9.82
CA LYS A 41 19.45 4.19 10.65
C LYS A 41 20.77 3.74 11.29
N GLU A 42 20.84 2.49 11.76
CA GLU A 42 22.09 1.92 12.28
C GLU A 42 23.17 1.82 11.20
N ILE A 43 22.81 1.42 9.98
CA ILE A 43 23.71 1.39 8.83
C ILE A 43 24.20 2.80 8.49
N GLU A 44 23.33 3.80 8.50
CA GLU A 44 23.68 5.21 8.23
C GLU A 44 24.69 5.75 9.24
N ILE A 45 24.52 5.45 10.54
CA ILE A 45 25.49 5.81 11.58
C ILE A 45 26.83 5.12 11.33
N LYS A 46 26.82 3.83 10.95
CA LYS A 46 28.05 3.09 10.64
C LYS A 46 28.75 3.66 9.40
N LEU A 47 27.99 4.02 8.36
CA LEU A 47 28.50 4.64 7.14
C LEU A 47 29.14 6.00 7.45
N GLU A 48 28.45 6.87 8.20
CA GLU A 48 28.96 8.17 8.62
C GLU A 48 30.31 8.04 9.35
N LYS A 49 30.41 7.07 10.27
CA LYS A 49 31.67 6.75 10.95
C LYS A 49 32.77 6.34 9.98
N GLN A 50 32.49 5.48 9.01
CA GLN A 50 33.50 5.06 8.03
C GLN A 50 33.93 6.21 7.10
N TYR A 51 33.00 7.03 6.63
CA TYR A 51 33.32 8.22 5.83
C TYR A 51 34.15 9.22 6.63
N THR A 52 33.84 9.41 7.92
CA THR A 52 34.64 10.26 8.82
C THR A 52 36.07 9.74 8.95
N LEU A 53 36.25 8.44 9.16
CA LEU A 53 37.58 7.82 9.24
C LEU A 53 38.36 7.95 7.92
N LEU A 54 37.67 7.82 6.78
CA LEU A 54 38.28 8.00 5.47
C LEU A 54 38.74 9.45 5.25
N GLY A 55 37.91 10.42 5.63
CA GLY A 55 38.27 11.84 5.59
C GLY A 55 39.41 12.21 6.53
N GLN A 56 39.47 11.61 7.73
CA GLN A 56 40.58 11.76 8.66
C GLN A 56 41.88 11.20 8.08
N LEU A 57 41.84 10.00 7.48
CA LEU A 57 42.99 9.41 6.82
C LEU A 57 43.52 10.33 5.72
N GLU A 58 42.64 10.88 4.87
CA GLU A 58 43.02 11.84 3.83
C GLU A 58 43.68 13.09 4.42
N ALA A 59 43.04 13.73 5.40
CA ALA A 59 43.53 14.95 6.01
C ALA A 59 44.90 14.78 6.68
N ASP A 60 45.12 13.65 7.37
CA ASP A 60 46.39 13.38 8.05
C ASP A 60 47.54 13.11 7.08
N ASN A 61 47.28 12.43 5.96
CA ASN A 61 48.29 12.22 4.92
C ASN A 61 48.63 13.52 4.20
N LEU A 62 47.63 14.34 3.87
CA LEU A 62 47.84 15.67 3.27
C LEU A 62 48.69 16.57 4.18
N ARG A 63 48.42 16.57 5.50
CA ARG A 63 49.21 17.35 6.47
C ARG A 63 50.68 16.92 6.52
N LYS A 64 50.96 15.63 6.29
CA LYS A 64 52.31 15.07 6.28
C LYS A 64 52.99 15.11 4.91
N ALA A 65 52.29 15.58 3.88
CA ALA A 65 52.71 15.46 2.48
C ALA A 65 53.07 14.01 2.07
N GLU A 66 52.38 13.03 2.66
CA GLU A 66 52.53 11.60 2.37
C GLU A 66 51.46 11.13 1.39
N SER A 67 51.79 10.11 0.60
CA SER A 67 50.80 9.45 -0.25
C SER A 67 50.02 8.40 0.54
N ILE A 68 48.71 8.33 0.30
CA ILE A 68 47.85 7.37 0.97
C ILE A 68 48.02 6.00 0.32
N SER A 69 48.24 4.97 1.13
CA SER A 69 48.30 3.59 0.62
C SER A 69 46.91 3.09 0.21
N LYS A 70 46.86 2.38 -0.92
CA LYS A 70 45.62 1.77 -1.43
C LYS A 70 45.05 0.77 -0.43
N GLU A 71 45.91 0.05 0.30
CA GLU A 71 45.48 -0.88 1.35
C GLU A 71 44.78 -0.16 2.51
N ALA A 72 45.26 1.02 2.94
CA ALA A 72 44.63 1.78 4.01
C ALA A 72 43.24 2.28 3.61
N VAL A 73 43.12 2.80 2.37
CA VAL A 73 41.82 3.19 1.80
C VAL A 73 40.90 1.98 1.70
N ALA A 74 41.38 0.85 1.16
CA ALA A 74 40.57 -0.35 0.98
C ALA A 74 40.03 -0.90 2.30
N LYS A 75 40.79 -0.80 3.41
CA LYS A 75 40.32 -1.22 4.74
C LYS A 75 39.12 -0.42 5.23
N LEU A 76 39.02 0.87 4.90
CA LEU A 76 37.90 1.74 5.28
C LEU A 76 36.77 1.71 4.25
N PHE A 77 37.11 1.56 2.96
CA PHE A 77 36.14 1.57 1.87
C PHE A 77 35.38 0.23 1.72
N ASN A 78 36.01 -0.90 2.01
CA ASN A 78 35.34 -2.20 1.91
C ASN A 78 34.13 -2.33 2.87
N PRO A 79 34.20 -1.90 4.14
CA PRO A 79 33.04 -1.79 5.01
C PRO A 79 31.92 -0.90 4.45
N ILE A 80 32.25 0.26 3.88
CA ILE A 80 31.29 1.18 3.25
C ILE A 80 30.51 0.44 2.16
N ARG A 81 31.22 -0.19 1.22
CA ARG A 81 30.58 -0.94 0.13
C ARG A 81 29.65 -2.05 0.62
N LYS A 82 30.02 -2.75 1.70
CA LYS A 82 29.17 -3.79 2.30
C LYS A 82 27.91 -3.20 2.92
N LEU A 83 28.05 -2.10 3.65
CA LEU A 83 26.94 -1.40 4.29
C LEU A 83 25.97 -0.79 3.25
N ASP A 84 26.50 -0.26 2.14
CA ASP A 84 25.67 0.24 1.03
C ASP A 84 24.84 -0.88 0.38
N ALA A 85 25.46 -2.05 0.14
CA ALA A 85 24.75 -3.21 -0.39
C ALA A 85 23.65 -3.69 0.59
N GLU A 86 23.96 -3.79 1.88
CA GLU A 86 22.99 -4.14 2.92
C GLU A 86 21.83 -3.15 2.99
N LYS A 87 22.11 -1.84 2.90
CA LYS A 87 21.10 -0.79 2.86
C LYS A 87 20.14 -0.96 1.67
N ILE A 88 20.69 -1.24 0.48
CA ILE A 88 19.89 -1.47 -0.73
C ILE A 88 18.97 -2.68 -0.56
N GLU A 89 19.49 -3.79 -0.03
CA GLU A 89 18.69 -4.99 0.23
C GLU A 89 17.53 -4.72 1.21
N ILE A 90 17.78 -3.96 2.27
CA ILE A 90 16.74 -3.58 3.24
C ILE A 90 15.69 -2.66 2.60
N LEU A 91 16.11 -1.70 1.78
CA LEU A 91 15.19 -0.81 1.06
C LEU A 91 14.28 -1.57 0.09
N GLU A 92 14.79 -2.56 -0.64
CA GLU A 92 13.96 -3.41 -1.50
C GLU A 92 12.99 -4.26 -0.68
N LYS A 93 13.40 -4.81 0.47
CA LYS A 93 12.48 -5.53 1.39
C LYS A 93 11.34 -4.63 1.88
N ILE A 94 11.64 -3.39 2.29
CA ILE A 94 10.61 -2.42 2.72
C ILE A 94 9.63 -2.14 1.57
N LYS A 95 10.14 -1.97 0.35
CA LYS A 95 9.33 -1.72 -0.85
C LYS A 95 8.41 -2.89 -1.17
N GLU A 96 8.91 -4.13 -1.07
CA GLU A 96 8.08 -5.34 -1.23
C GLU A 96 6.98 -5.44 -0.17
N LEU A 97 7.29 -5.16 1.10
CA LEU A 97 6.30 -5.17 2.17
C LEU A 97 5.20 -4.11 1.94
N LYS A 98 5.59 -2.90 1.54
CA LYS A 98 4.63 -1.82 1.20
C LYS A 98 3.78 -2.18 -0.02
N ALA A 99 4.35 -2.85 -1.02
CA ALA A 99 3.59 -3.31 -2.18
C ALA A 99 2.54 -4.36 -1.79
N LYS A 100 2.92 -5.34 -0.96
CA LYS A 100 1.98 -6.35 -0.43
C LYS A 100 0.86 -5.73 0.39
N GLN A 101 1.19 -4.72 1.22
CA GLN A 101 0.19 -3.98 1.99
C GLN A 101 -0.79 -3.26 1.07
N ALA A 102 -0.29 -2.52 0.07
CA ALA A 102 -1.15 -1.80 -0.86
C ALA A 102 -2.06 -2.72 -1.71
N GLU A 103 -1.58 -3.91 -2.07
CA GLU A 103 -2.40 -4.92 -2.76
C GLU A 103 -3.51 -5.46 -1.87
N GLN A 104 -3.19 -5.77 -0.60
CA GLN A 104 -4.20 -6.20 0.36
C GLN A 104 -5.24 -5.11 0.63
N ASP A 105 -4.81 -3.87 0.88
CA ASP A 105 -5.71 -2.73 1.12
C ASP A 105 -6.69 -2.53 -0.04
N LYS A 106 -6.18 -2.66 -1.27
CA LYS A 106 -6.99 -2.60 -2.49
C LYS A 106 -8.01 -3.73 -2.58
N ALA A 107 -7.60 -4.97 -2.31
CA ALA A 107 -8.48 -6.12 -2.33
C ALA A 107 -9.60 -6.00 -1.29
N GLU A 108 -9.28 -5.48 -0.10
CA GLU A 108 -10.24 -5.22 0.96
C GLU A 108 -11.21 -4.08 0.63
N ASP A 109 -10.73 -2.98 0.05
CA ASP A 109 -11.58 -1.88 -0.43
C ASP A 109 -12.57 -2.40 -1.50
N LEU A 110 -12.14 -3.27 -2.41
CA LEU A 110 -13.03 -3.91 -3.39
C LEU A 110 -14.08 -4.80 -2.70
N LEU A 111 -13.67 -5.62 -1.73
CA LEU A 111 -14.59 -6.49 -0.99
C LEU A 111 -15.64 -5.67 -0.22
N ARG A 112 -15.22 -4.57 0.41
CA ARG A 112 -16.13 -3.65 1.10
C ARG A 112 -17.15 -3.05 0.13
N ILE A 113 -16.70 -2.52 -1.01
CA ILE A 113 -17.59 -1.92 -2.03
C ILE A 113 -18.57 -2.96 -2.58
N LYS A 114 -18.13 -4.20 -2.82
CA LYS A 114 -19.03 -5.29 -3.23
C LYS A 114 -20.12 -5.57 -2.20
N LYS A 115 -19.76 -5.63 -0.90
CA LYS A 115 -20.73 -5.84 0.20
C LYS A 115 -21.71 -4.66 0.31
N GLU A 116 -21.24 -3.43 0.17
CA GLU A 116 -22.07 -2.23 0.18
C GLU A 116 -23.07 -2.23 -0.99
N VAL A 117 -22.60 -2.52 -2.21
CA VAL A 117 -23.45 -2.61 -3.40
C VAL A 117 -24.47 -3.73 -3.27
N GLU A 118 -24.10 -4.90 -2.75
CA GLU A 118 -25.05 -6.00 -2.52
C GLU A 118 -26.14 -5.61 -1.51
N ALA A 119 -25.77 -4.92 -0.42
CA ALA A 119 -26.74 -4.43 0.55
C ALA A 119 -27.67 -3.36 -0.02
N GLU A 120 -27.16 -2.45 -0.86
CA GLU A 120 -27.97 -1.45 -1.55
C GLU A 120 -28.92 -2.08 -2.58
N LEU A 121 -28.46 -3.11 -3.31
CA LEU A 121 -29.31 -3.86 -4.24
C LEU A 121 -30.47 -4.57 -3.54
N LYS A 122 -30.22 -5.19 -2.37
CA LYS A 122 -31.29 -5.80 -1.56
C LYS A 122 -32.34 -4.78 -1.13
N LYS A 123 -31.92 -3.58 -0.72
CA LYS A 123 -32.86 -2.49 -0.40
C LYS A 123 -33.68 -2.05 -1.62
N LEU A 124 -33.05 -1.95 -2.79
CA LEU A 124 -33.77 -1.63 -4.03
C LEU A 124 -34.78 -2.73 -4.39
N GLU A 125 -34.45 -4.00 -4.20
CA GLU A 125 -35.37 -5.12 -4.41
C GLU A 125 -36.57 -5.04 -3.46
N GLU A 126 -36.34 -4.71 -2.18
CA GLU A 126 -37.41 -4.47 -1.20
C GLU A 126 -38.31 -3.30 -1.61
N LEU A 127 -37.72 -2.16 -2.00
CA LEU A 127 -38.49 -0.98 -2.45
C LEU A 127 -39.35 -1.29 -3.68
N LYS A 128 -38.80 -2.03 -4.64
CA LYS A 128 -39.54 -2.51 -5.81
C LYS A 128 -40.68 -3.44 -5.42
N SER A 129 -40.44 -4.36 -4.46
CA SER A 129 -41.46 -5.29 -3.98
C SER A 129 -42.62 -4.60 -3.26
N LEU A 130 -42.36 -3.43 -2.69
CA LEU A 130 -43.34 -2.56 -2.04
C LEU A 130 -44.02 -1.57 -3.03
N GLU A 131 -43.75 -1.68 -4.33
CA GLU A 131 -44.26 -0.80 -5.39
C GLU A 131 -43.92 0.69 -5.14
N VAL A 132 -42.84 0.97 -4.40
CA VAL A 132 -42.36 2.34 -4.13
C VAL A 132 -41.59 2.89 -5.33
N ILE A 133 -40.91 2.02 -6.07
CA ILE A 133 -40.20 2.32 -7.32
C ILE A 133 -40.68 1.37 -8.41
N ASP A 134 -40.65 1.84 -9.66
CA ASP A 134 -41.00 1.01 -10.82
C ASP A 134 -39.80 0.19 -11.36
N ASP A 135 -40.07 -0.61 -12.40
CA ASP A 135 -39.05 -1.44 -13.05
C ASP A 135 -37.90 -0.62 -13.66
N GLU A 136 -38.21 0.55 -14.25
CA GLU A 136 -37.24 1.40 -14.93
C GLU A 136 -36.33 2.10 -13.91
N GLU A 137 -36.90 2.64 -12.84
CA GLU A 137 -36.17 3.22 -11.71
C GLU A 137 -35.25 2.20 -11.05
N PHE A 138 -35.72 0.96 -10.87
CA PHE A 138 -34.91 -0.13 -10.33
C PHE A 138 -33.72 -0.46 -11.23
N GLU A 139 -33.93 -0.62 -12.54
CA GLU A 139 -32.86 -0.94 -13.49
C GLU A 139 -31.80 0.18 -13.54
N ILE A 140 -32.22 1.44 -13.59
CA ILE A 140 -31.32 2.60 -13.58
C ILE A 140 -30.47 2.61 -12.30
N ALA A 141 -31.10 2.42 -11.15
CA ALA A 141 -30.40 2.39 -9.87
C ALA A 141 -29.43 1.21 -9.76
N GLN A 142 -29.85 0.01 -10.18
CA GLN A 142 -29.00 -1.18 -10.21
C GLN A 142 -27.78 -1.00 -11.11
N VAL A 143 -27.96 -0.43 -12.30
CA VAL A 143 -26.85 -0.12 -13.23
C VAL A 143 -25.86 0.84 -12.58
N LYS A 144 -26.36 1.90 -11.92
CA LYS A 144 -25.52 2.87 -11.21
C LYS A 144 -24.71 2.24 -10.08
N LEU A 145 -25.33 1.36 -9.29
CA LEU A 145 -24.63 0.64 -8.22
C LEU A 145 -23.56 -0.31 -8.76
N ASN A 146 -23.87 -1.05 -9.82
CA ASN A 146 -22.92 -1.96 -10.45
C ASN A 146 -21.73 -1.22 -11.09
N LYS A 147 -21.92 0.02 -11.57
CA LYS A 147 -20.80 0.86 -12.05
C LYS A 147 -19.73 1.08 -10.98
N LYS A 148 -20.08 1.22 -9.69
CA LYS A 148 -19.09 1.36 -8.61
C LYS A 148 -18.13 0.17 -8.54
N VAL A 149 -18.63 -1.05 -8.73
CA VAL A 149 -17.80 -2.27 -8.76
C VAL A 149 -17.06 -2.40 -10.08
N ASN A 150 -17.75 -2.17 -11.21
CA ASN A 150 -17.16 -2.33 -12.55
C ASN A 150 -16.03 -1.32 -12.82
N ASN A 151 -16.17 -0.10 -12.29
CA ASN A 151 -15.18 0.97 -12.41
C ASN A 151 -14.22 1.04 -11.21
N PHE A 152 -14.21 0.03 -10.32
CA PHE A 152 -13.41 0.03 -9.09
C PHE A 152 -11.95 0.42 -9.34
N GLU A 153 -11.29 -0.17 -10.34
CA GLU A 153 -9.89 0.11 -10.67
C GLU A 153 -9.64 1.59 -10.97
N LYS A 154 -10.55 2.21 -11.72
CA LYS A 154 -10.46 3.64 -12.09
C LYS A 154 -10.77 4.52 -10.88
N LEU A 155 -11.78 4.16 -10.09
CA LEU A 155 -12.16 4.87 -8.86
C LEU A 155 -11.05 4.81 -7.81
N TYR A 156 -10.42 3.65 -7.64
CA TYR A 156 -9.29 3.43 -6.74
C TYR A 156 -8.08 4.24 -7.20
N SER A 157 -7.72 4.16 -8.48
CA SER A 157 -6.61 4.95 -9.03
C SER A 157 -6.85 6.46 -8.89
N LEU A 158 -8.09 6.91 -9.09
CA LEU A 158 -8.50 8.30 -8.90
C LEU A 158 -8.37 8.73 -7.43
N LYS A 159 -8.78 7.89 -6.49
CA LYS A 159 -8.58 8.10 -5.03
C LYS A 159 -7.08 8.24 -4.70
N ILE A 160 -6.25 7.32 -5.16
CA ILE A 160 -4.80 7.36 -4.93
C ILE A 160 -4.16 8.62 -5.54
N ALA A 161 -4.58 9.03 -6.74
CA ALA A 161 -4.07 10.25 -7.36
C ALA A 161 -4.41 11.50 -6.54
N PHE A 162 -5.61 11.57 -5.97
CA PHE A 162 -6.03 12.66 -5.09
C PHE A 162 -5.26 12.66 -3.76
N GLU A 163 -5.14 11.49 -3.10
CA GLU A 163 -4.38 11.35 -1.85
C GLU A 163 -2.90 11.72 -2.01
N ARG A 164 -2.33 11.49 -3.20
CA ARG A 164 -0.95 11.87 -3.54
C ARG A 164 -0.82 13.33 -4.00
N GLY A 165 -1.91 14.10 -4.03
CA GLY A 165 -1.92 15.49 -4.48
C GLY A 165 -1.62 15.68 -5.97
N LEU A 166 -1.79 14.63 -6.79
CA LEU A 166 -1.58 14.69 -8.24
C LEU A 166 -2.74 15.37 -8.97
N ILE A 167 -3.91 15.42 -8.34
CA ILE A 167 -5.12 16.11 -8.81
C ILE A 167 -5.75 16.86 -7.66
N ASN A 168 -6.53 17.89 -7.97
CA ASN A 168 -7.28 18.65 -6.97
C ASN A 168 -8.68 18.07 -6.69
N GLU A 169 -9.38 18.62 -5.69
CA GLU A 169 -10.70 18.16 -5.26
C GLU A 169 -11.78 18.30 -6.36
N GLN A 170 -11.69 19.35 -7.17
CA GLN A 170 -12.64 19.56 -8.27
C GLN A 170 -12.48 18.49 -9.35
N GLU A 171 -11.24 18.21 -9.75
CA GLU A 171 -10.91 17.15 -10.71
C GLU A 171 -11.32 15.77 -10.18
N TYR A 172 -11.08 15.52 -8.89
CA TYR A 172 -11.52 14.29 -8.23
C TYR A 172 -13.03 14.11 -8.31
N THR A 173 -13.80 15.11 -7.91
CA THR A 173 -15.27 15.07 -7.88
C THR A 173 -15.86 14.88 -9.28
N GLN A 174 -15.36 15.64 -10.26
CA GLN A 174 -15.84 15.55 -11.66
C GLN A 174 -15.57 14.17 -12.27
N ARG A 175 -14.34 13.64 -12.09
CA ARG A 175 -13.97 12.33 -12.62
C ARG A 175 -14.66 11.18 -11.88
N LYS A 176 -14.93 11.34 -10.59
CA LYS A 176 -15.69 10.35 -9.81
C LYS A 176 -17.12 10.25 -10.29
N ALA A 177 -17.79 11.39 -10.52
CA ALA A 177 -19.18 11.44 -10.97
C ALA A 177 -19.42 10.78 -12.35
N SER A 178 -18.41 10.71 -13.22
CA SER A 178 -18.53 10.00 -14.51
C SER A 178 -18.30 8.49 -14.43
N LEU A 179 -17.76 8.02 -13.30
CA LEU A 179 -17.45 6.61 -13.03
C LEU A 179 -18.51 5.92 -12.15
N GLU A 180 -19.39 6.68 -11.50
CA GLU A 180 -20.54 6.20 -10.69
C GLU A 180 -21.85 6.35 -11.48
#